data_AF-A0A1G7PY84-F1
#
_entry.id   AF-A0A1G7PY84-F1
#
_cell.length_a   1.000
_cell.length_b   1.000
_cell.length_c   1.000
_cell.angle_alpha   90.00
_cell.angle_beta   90.00
_cell.angle_gamma   90.00
#
_symmetry.space_group_name_H-M   'P 1'
#
loop_
_entity.id
_entity.type
_entity.pdbx_description
1 polymer ?
#
loop_
_entity_poly.entity_id
_entity_poly.type
_entity_poly.pdbx_seq_one_letter_code
_entity_poly.pdbx_strand_id
1 'polypeptide(L)'
;MAEIEQSRAVVEAEETFDGRIIPDEQAELGRPVRLRDGAVVQGSVYGGTVEADDGVTVEGSIMAAAGIELDGAHVDGEVGSPDKVLATDTHIDGTVTGQRVRLTDCVVRGNVVGANVILEDCIVLGIATAERELAIEESLCYTFRSQGETTLENTTLVLPQAIAEGPLELTTPVAVAGLGQIEVDDAGGPAERLPEMGADDLYEQDGTTYLTLAPRILNLEKITERLEELEDAVMAAVDDTSGDDGTEMSVDDVLSLFDIDLRDGTTPD
;
A
#
# COMPACT_ATOMS: atom_id res chain seq x y z
N MET A 1 11.92 -36.91 11.96
CA MET A 1 11.00 -37.06 13.10
C MET A 1 11.29 -35.87 13.97
N ALA A 2 10.31 -34.99 14.13
CA ALA A 2 10.49 -33.71 14.77
C ALA A 2 11.05 -33.88 16.19
N GLU A 3 12.17 -33.22 16.45
CA GLU A 3 12.80 -33.18 17.76
C GLU A 3 12.31 -31.94 18.50
N ILE A 4 11.19 -32.08 19.23
CA ILE A 4 10.65 -31.02 20.09
C ILE A 4 11.10 -31.29 21.52
N GLU A 5 12.11 -30.55 21.94
CA GLU A 5 12.68 -30.57 23.28
C GLU A 5 12.40 -29.24 24.00
N GLN A 6 12.55 -29.22 25.32
CA GLN A 6 12.42 -27.98 26.10
C GLN A 6 13.42 -26.89 25.64
N SER A 7 14.62 -27.32 25.21
CA SER A 7 15.71 -26.42 24.83
C SER A 7 15.75 -26.06 23.35
N ARG A 8 15.01 -26.77 22.48
CA ARG A 8 14.98 -26.54 21.02
C ARG A 8 13.81 -27.28 20.38
N ALA A 9 13.27 -26.77 19.29
CA ALA A 9 12.37 -27.52 18.43
C ALA A 9 12.94 -27.57 17.01
N VAL A 10 13.04 -28.77 16.43
CA VAL A 10 13.49 -28.96 15.05
C VAL A 10 12.47 -29.82 14.30
N VAL A 11 11.99 -29.32 13.17
CA VAL A 11 11.23 -30.13 12.19
C VAL A 11 12.17 -30.42 11.04
N GLU A 12 12.41 -31.72 10.77
CA GLU A 12 13.41 -32.14 9.78
C GLU A 12 12.93 -31.90 8.35
N ALA A 13 13.86 -31.97 7.40
CA ALA A 13 13.57 -31.68 6.00
C ALA A 13 12.48 -32.60 5.44
N GLU A 14 11.59 -32.03 4.63
CA GLU A 14 10.44 -32.71 4.00
C GLU A 14 9.49 -33.40 5.01
N GLU A 15 9.57 -33.06 6.30
CA GLU A 15 8.73 -33.63 7.34
C GLU A 15 7.41 -32.84 7.48
N THR A 16 6.30 -33.56 7.63
CA THR A 16 5.04 -32.96 8.08
C THR A 16 4.86 -33.14 9.57
N PHE A 17 4.78 -32.03 10.30
CA PHE A 17 4.42 -31.97 11.71
C PHE A 17 2.94 -31.58 11.88
N ASP A 18 2.12 -32.55 12.29
CA ASP A 18 0.70 -32.34 12.62
C ASP A 18 0.56 -31.77 14.03
N GLY A 19 0.51 -30.44 14.14
CA GLY A 19 0.32 -29.75 15.40
C GLY A 19 0.93 -28.35 15.45
N ARG A 20 0.82 -27.74 16.62
CA ARG A 20 1.37 -26.41 16.92
C ARG A 20 2.67 -26.55 17.71
N ILE A 21 3.67 -25.73 17.40
CA ILE A 21 4.91 -25.64 18.17
C ILE A 21 4.77 -24.45 19.12
N ILE A 22 4.05 -24.63 20.23
CA ILE A 22 3.83 -23.57 21.23
C ILE A 22 4.44 -23.93 22.59
N PRO A 23 4.94 -22.95 23.38
CA PRO A 23 5.40 -23.18 24.74
C PRO A 23 4.27 -23.64 25.66
N ASP A 24 4.48 -24.75 26.35
CA ASP A 24 3.61 -25.17 27.46
C ASP A 24 4.13 -24.64 28.81
N GLU A 25 5.44 -24.45 28.91
CA GLU A 25 6.13 -23.97 30.10
C GLU A 25 6.94 -22.69 29.84
N GLN A 26 7.17 -21.90 30.88
CA GLN A 26 7.93 -20.64 30.77
C GLN A 26 9.36 -20.85 30.23
N ALA A 27 9.98 -21.99 30.54
CA ALA A 27 11.33 -22.32 30.07
C ALA A 27 11.41 -22.46 28.54
N GLU A 28 10.29 -22.75 27.88
CA GLU A 28 10.22 -22.98 26.43
C GLU A 28 10.02 -21.69 25.63
N LEU A 29 9.67 -20.57 26.27
CA LEU A 29 9.47 -19.28 25.60
C LEU A 29 10.72 -18.81 24.85
N GLY A 30 11.91 -19.17 25.35
CA GLY A 30 13.19 -18.81 24.75
C GLY A 30 13.75 -19.86 23.79
N ARG A 31 13.04 -20.96 23.51
CA ARG A 31 13.60 -22.06 22.72
C ARG A 31 13.76 -21.65 21.25
N PRO A 32 14.91 -21.89 20.61
CA PRO A 32 15.01 -21.76 19.17
C PRO A 32 14.15 -22.83 18.49
N VAL A 33 13.46 -22.42 17.42
CA VAL A 33 12.71 -23.31 16.53
C VAL A 33 13.38 -23.26 15.16
N ARG A 34 13.64 -24.44 14.57
CA ARG A 34 14.21 -24.58 13.23
C ARG A 34 13.33 -25.47 12.39
N LEU A 35 12.87 -24.94 11.26
CA LEU A 35 12.10 -25.67 10.26
C LEU A 35 13.00 -25.87 9.06
N ARG A 36 13.32 -27.12 8.73
CA ARG A 36 14.25 -27.47 7.66
C ARG A 36 13.56 -27.52 6.31
N ASP A 37 14.37 -27.53 5.25
CA ASP A 37 13.95 -27.49 3.86
C ASP A 37 12.69 -28.34 3.58
N GLY A 38 11.66 -27.73 3.01
CA GLY A 38 10.43 -28.42 2.62
C GLY A 38 9.56 -28.95 3.77
N ALA A 39 9.86 -28.61 5.03
CA ALA A 39 9.05 -29.02 6.16
C ALA A 39 7.66 -28.37 6.14
N VAL A 40 6.65 -29.09 6.61
CA VAL A 40 5.27 -28.60 6.73
C VAL A 40 4.85 -28.62 8.19
N VAL A 41 4.43 -27.48 8.74
CA VAL A 41 3.87 -27.37 10.09
C VAL A 41 2.39 -27.03 9.99
N GLN A 42 1.53 -27.95 10.43
CA GLN A 42 0.08 -27.77 10.41
C GLN A 42 -0.41 -27.03 11.68
N GLY A 43 0.07 -25.80 11.84
CA GLY A 43 -0.31 -24.95 12.96
C GLY A 43 0.71 -23.86 13.26
N SER A 44 0.40 -23.04 14.26
CA SER A 44 1.24 -21.92 14.67
C SER A 44 2.56 -22.38 15.29
N VAL A 45 3.60 -21.57 15.06
CA VAL A 45 4.95 -21.75 15.59
C VAL A 45 5.28 -20.60 16.52
N TYR A 46 5.77 -20.94 17.71
CA TYR A 46 6.28 -19.98 18.68
C TYR A 46 7.65 -20.41 19.20
N GLY A 47 8.58 -19.47 19.23
CA GLY A 47 9.93 -19.67 19.75
C GLY A 47 10.57 -18.41 20.34
N GLY A 48 11.76 -18.57 20.91
CA GLY A 48 12.67 -17.46 21.19
C GLY A 48 13.18 -16.86 19.88
N THR A 49 13.72 -17.71 19.01
CA THR A 49 13.97 -17.43 17.60
C THR A 49 13.27 -18.47 16.74
N VAL A 50 12.88 -18.09 15.53
CA VAL A 50 12.34 -19.03 14.53
C VAL A 50 13.12 -18.86 13.24
N GLU A 51 13.72 -19.95 12.77
CA GLU A 51 14.40 -20.05 11.48
C GLU A 51 13.59 -21.02 10.61
N ALA A 52 13.22 -20.59 9.40
CA ALA A 52 12.56 -21.45 8.40
C ALA A 52 13.35 -21.42 7.09
N ASP A 53 13.83 -22.59 6.69
CA ASP A 53 14.61 -22.80 5.47
C ASP A 53 13.68 -22.91 4.23
N ASP A 54 14.26 -23.09 3.04
CA ASP A 54 13.57 -23.05 1.75
C ASP A 54 12.41 -24.05 1.62
N GLY A 55 11.31 -23.64 1.03
CA GLY A 55 10.14 -24.48 0.80
C GLY A 55 9.36 -24.87 2.05
N VAL A 56 9.72 -24.35 3.24
CA VAL A 56 8.95 -24.57 4.46
C VAL A 56 7.54 -23.99 4.31
N THR A 57 6.53 -24.76 4.72
CA THR A 57 5.14 -24.30 4.80
C THR A 57 4.65 -24.30 6.24
N VAL A 58 4.10 -23.18 6.71
CA VAL A 58 3.45 -23.07 8.02
C VAL A 58 1.98 -22.69 7.83
N GLU A 59 1.08 -23.59 8.19
CA GLU A 59 -0.38 -23.38 8.16
C GLU A 59 -0.83 -22.67 9.46
N GLY A 60 -0.25 -21.50 9.72
CA GLY A 60 -0.55 -20.69 10.89
C GLY A 60 0.49 -19.60 11.14
N SER A 61 0.28 -18.84 12.23
CA SER A 61 1.18 -17.75 12.60
C SER A 61 2.55 -18.21 13.10
N ILE A 62 3.58 -17.42 12.79
CA ILE A 62 4.92 -17.53 13.36
C ILE A 62 5.16 -16.36 14.31
N MET A 63 5.44 -16.65 15.58
CA MET A 63 5.70 -15.65 16.60
C MET A 63 7.04 -15.94 17.28
N ALA A 64 7.91 -14.94 17.40
CA ALA A 64 9.19 -15.12 18.09
C ALA A 64 9.49 -14.01 19.09
N ALA A 65 10.07 -14.36 20.24
CA ALA A 65 10.41 -13.37 21.26
C ALA A 65 11.60 -12.46 20.89
N ALA A 66 12.54 -12.96 20.08
CA ALA A 66 13.78 -12.27 19.74
C ALA A 66 14.05 -12.15 18.24
N GLY A 67 13.52 -13.03 17.40
CA GLY A 67 13.66 -12.83 15.96
C GLY A 67 13.11 -13.95 15.10
N ILE A 68 12.76 -13.58 13.88
CA ILE A 68 12.32 -14.50 12.83
C ILE A 68 13.23 -14.30 11.61
N GLU A 69 13.70 -15.41 11.05
CA GLU A 69 14.46 -15.48 9.80
C GLU A 69 13.79 -16.50 8.88
N LEU A 70 13.26 -16.04 7.74
CA LEU A 70 12.57 -16.85 6.74
C LEU A 70 13.33 -16.77 5.41
N ASP A 71 13.57 -17.92 4.78
CA ASP A 71 14.21 -18.02 3.47
C ASP A 71 13.37 -18.98 2.62
N GLY A 72 12.77 -18.52 1.53
CA GLY A 72 11.98 -19.38 0.64
C GLY A 72 10.69 -19.96 1.25
N ALA A 73 10.18 -19.41 2.35
CA ALA A 73 9.08 -20.00 3.11
C ALA A 73 7.68 -19.53 2.67
N HIS A 74 6.66 -20.34 2.98
CA HIS A 74 5.25 -19.99 2.84
C HIS A 74 4.55 -20.01 4.19
N VAL A 75 3.93 -18.89 4.57
CA VAL A 75 3.24 -18.75 5.86
C VAL A 75 1.80 -18.31 5.64
N ASP A 76 0.86 -19.16 6.03
CA ASP A 76 -0.57 -18.83 6.09
C ASP A 76 -0.93 -18.30 7.49
N GLY A 77 -0.54 -17.05 7.75
CA GLY A 77 -0.83 -16.38 9.00
C GLY A 77 0.14 -15.25 9.36
N GLU A 78 -0.11 -14.65 10.52
CA GLU A 78 0.68 -13.54 11.06
C GLU A 78 2.15 -13.91 11.34
N VAL A 79 3.08 -13.01 11.04
CA VAL A 79 4.52 -13.17 11.34
C VAL A 79 4.95 -12.02 12.25
N GLY A 80 5.36 -12.34 13.48
CA GLY A 80 5.56 -11.31 14.51
C GLY A 80 6.75 -11.52 15.44
N SER A 81 7.60 -10.50 15.59
CA SER A 81 8.61 -10.46 16.64
C SER A 81 8.85 -9.05 17.17
N PRO A 82 8.95 -8.83 18.50
CA PRO A 82 9.18 -7.49 19.03
C PRO A 82 10.57 -6.92 18.71
N ASP A 83 11.52 -7.73 18.24
CA ASP A 83 12.89 -7.27 17.91
C ASP A 83 13.11 -7.22 16.39
N LYS A 84 13.11 -8.35 15.68
CA LYS A 84 13.33 -8.36 14.24
C LYS A 84 12.55 -9.43 13.46
N VAL A 85 12.19 -9.11 12.23
CA VAL A 85 11.70 -10.06 11.21
C VAL A 85 12.52 -9.83 9.94
N LEU A 86 13.22 -10.87 9.51
CA LEU A 86 13.99 -10.91 8.26
C LEU A 86 13.37 -11.98 7.37
N ALA A 87 13.05 -11.64 6.13
CA ALA A 87 12.53 -12.62 5.17
C ALA A 87 13.13 -12.39 3.78
N THR A 88 13.45 -13.48 3.09
CA THR A 88 13.90 -13.49 1.69
C THR A 88 13.08 -14.50 0.90
N ASP A 89 12.67 -14.18 -0.33
CA ASP A 89 11.91 -15.08 -1.23
C ASP A 89 10.70 -15.75 -0.56
N THR A 90 10.02 -15.02 0.33
CA THR A 90 8.99 -15.58 1.23
C THR A 90 7.60 -15.09 0.85
N HIS A 91 6.61 -15.97 0.91
CA HIS A 91 5.20 -15.63 0.73
C HIS A 91 4.44 -15.70 2.06
N ILE A 92 3.84 -14.58 2.47
CA ILE A 92 3.15 -14.43 3.77
C ILE A 92 1.71 -13.98 3.53
N ASP A 93 0.75 -14.82 3.87
CA ASP A 93 -0.68 -14.48 3.88
C ASP A 93 -1.07 -14.00 5.31
N GLY A 94 -0.59 -12.81 5.68
CA GLY A 94 -0.80 -12.23 7.01
C GLY A 94 -0.08 -10.89 7.20
N THR A 95 -0.19 -10.32 8.40
CA THR A 95 0.55 -9.12 8.81
C THR A 95 1.94 -9.50 9.31
N VAL A 96 2.93 -8.75 8.84
CA VAL A 96 4.30 -8.81 9.35
C VAL A 96 4.48 -7.69 10.37
N THR A 97 4.88 -8.03 11.59
CA THR A 97 5.09 -7.05 12.68
C THR A 97 6.44 -7.20 13.35
N GLY A 98 7.20 -6.11 13.47
CA GLY A 98 8.35 -6.09 14.37
C GLY A 98 9.06 -4.75 14.51
N GLN A 99 10.00 -4.64 15.44
CA GLN A 99 10.75 -3.38 15.59
C GLN A 99 11.66 -3.10 14.38
N ARG A 100 12.28 -4.14 13.82
CA ARG A 100 13.04 -4.08 12.57
C ARG A 100 12.47 -5.11 11.61
N VAL A 101 11.87 -4.65 10.51
CA VAL A 101 11.36 -5.52 9.45
C VAL A 101 12.18 -5.27 8.20
N ARG A 102 12.83 -6.32 7.68
CA ARG A 102 13.54 -6.28 6.40
C ARG A 102 13.06 -7.43 5.54
N LEU A 103 12.45 -7.10 4.40
CA LEU A 103 11.92 -8.06 3.45
C LEU A 103 12.60 -7.83 2.10
N THR A 104 13.07 -8.91 1.49
CA THR A 104 13.68 -8.90 0.15
C THR A 104 13.01 -9.97 -0.71
N ASP A 105 12.60 -9.65 -1.94
CA ASP A 105 11.92 -10.61 -2.84
C ASP A 105 10.66 -11.25 -2.23
N CYS A 106 9.94 -10.54 -1.35
CA CYS A 106 8.82 -11.12 -0.60
C CYS A 106 7.46 -10.72 -1.17
N VAL A 107 6.47 -11.61 -0.98
CA VAL A 107 5.05 -11.30 -1.24
C VAL A 107 4.29 -11.35 0.08
N VAL A 108 3.70 -10.23 0.47
CA VAL A 108 2.90 -10.11 1.70
C VAL A 108 1.46 -9.77 1.33
N ARG A 109 0.54 -10.69 1.58
CA ARG A 109 -0.92 -10.45 1.48
C ARG A 109 -1.47 -9.98 2.81
N GLY A 110 -1.04 -8.79 3.21
CA GLY A 110 -1.40 -8.18 4.48
C GLY A 110 -0.62 -6.89 4.70
N ASN A 111 -0.51 -6.48 5.96
CA ASN A 111 0.19 -5.27 6.31
C ASN A 111 1.64 -5.56 6.71
N VAL A 112 2.49 -4.55 6.63
CA VAL A 112 3.83 -4.59 7.21
C VAL A 112 3.92 -3.44 8.21
N VAL A 113 4.23 -3.75 9.46
CA VAL A 113 4.21 -2.76 10.56
C VAL A 113 5.48 -2.86 11.38
N GLY A 114 6.17 -1.74 11.56
CA GLY A 114 7.34 -1.71 12.41
C GLY A 114 7.85 -0.34 12.80
N ALA A 115 8.94 -0.30 13.56
CA ALA A 115 9.63 0.96 13.82
C ALA A 115 10.55 1.31 12.64
N ASN A 116 11.28 0.34 12.12
CA ASN A 116 12.12 0.47 10.92
C ASN A 116 11.69 -0.61 9.94
N VAL A 117 11.21 -0.21 8.77
CA VAL A 117 10.68 -1.09 7.72
C VAL A 117 11.47 -0.85 6.45
N ILE A 118 12.10 -1.91 5.94
CA ILE A 118 12.87 -1.90 4.70
C ILE A 118 12.27 -2.96 3.77
N LEU A 119 11.85 -2.54 2.59
CA LEU A 119 11.25 -3.39 1.55
C LEU A 119 12.08 -3.26 0.27
N GLU A 120 12.62 -4.38 -0.20
CA GLU A 120 13.42 -4.48 -1.43
C GLU A 120 12.75 -5.54 -2.32
N ASP A 121 12.43 -5.23 -3.58
CA ASP A 121 11.80 -6.19 -4.52
C ASP A 121 10.52 -6.88 -3.98
N CYS A 122 9.72 -6.16 -3.19
CA CYS A 122 8.58 -6.72 -2.49
C CYS A 122 7.23 -6.37 -3.14
N ILE A 123 6.25 -7.25 -2.94
CA ILE A 123 4.83 -7.00 -3.21
C ILE A 123 4.06 -7.05 -1.89
N VAL A 124 3.62 -5.89 -1.39
CA VAL A 124 2.80 -5.76 -0.18
C VAL A 124 1.38 -5.36 -0.56
N LEU A 125 0.46 -6.33 -0.53
CA LEU A 125 -0.97 -6.11 -0.78
C LEU A 125 -1.68 -5.61 0.49
N GLY A 126 -1.16 -4.53 1.05
CA GLY A 126 -1.65 -3.85 2.24
C GLY A 126 -0.81 -2.63 2.57
N ILE A 127 -0.90 -2.15 3.81
CA ILE A 127 -0.25 -0.91 4.21
C ILE A 127 1.13 -1.20 4.81
N ALA A 128 2.17 -0.55 4.29
CA ALA A 128 3.48 -0.48 4.94
C ALA A 128 3.50 0.68 5.95
N THR A 129 3.68 0.38 7.24
CA THR A 129 3.66 1.37 8.32
C THR A 129 4.98 1.39 9.08
N ALA A 130 5.60 2.56 9.19
CA ALA A 130 6.83 2.77 9.95
C ALA A 130 6.74 3.92 10.96
N GLU A 131 7.30 3.74 12.15
CA GLU A 131 7.38 4.80 13.17
C GLU A 131 8.64 5.68 13.06
N ARG A 132 9.75 5.14 12.55
CA ARG A 132 11.07 5.83 12.55
C ARG A 132 11.71 5.89 11.17
N GLU A 133 11.67 4.80 10.43
CA GLU A 133 12.31 4.68 9.13
C GLU A 133 11.49 3.78 8.22
N LEU A 134 11.17 4.29 7.03
CA LEU A 134 10.56 3.54 5.94
C LEU A 134 11.45 3.66 4.69
N ALA A 135 11.99 2.55 4.23
CA ALA A 135 12.68 2.47 2.94
C ALA A 135 11.93 1.49 2.04
N ILE A 136 11.56 1.94 0.83
CA ILE A 136 10.89 1.12 -0.17
C ILE A 136 11.64 1.24 -1.49
N GLU A 137 12.23 0.14 -1.94
CA GLU A 137 13.01 0.02 -3.17
C GLU A 137 12.41 -1.06 -4.07
N GLU A 138 12.21 -0.74 -5.36
CA GLU A 138 11.74 -1.67 -6.40
C GLU A 138 10.48 -2.47 -6.01
N SER A 139 9.62 -1.86 -5.18
CA SER A 139 8.52 -2.57 -4.51
C SER A 139 7.15 -1.96 -4.81
N LEU A 140 6.12 -2.80 -4.72
CA LEU A 140 4.72 -2.41 -4.80
C LEU A 140 4.06 -2.49 -3.42
N CYS A 141 3.36 -1.43 -3.02
CA CYS A 141 2.52 -1.43 -1.81
C CYS A 141 1.09 -0.98 -2.14
N TYR A 142 0.10 -1.35 -1.31
CA TYR A 142 -1.23 -0.77 -1.47
C TYR A 142 -1.21 0.74 -1.16
N THR A 143 -0.60 1.11 -0.04
CA THR A 143 -0.19 2.48 0.35
C THR A 143 0.84 2.37 1.48
N PHE A 144 1.36 3.50 1.95
CA PHE A 144 2.21 3.54 3.14
C PHE A 144 1.81 4.64 4.12
N ARG A 145 2.25 4.47 5.36
CA ARG A 145 2.24 5.50 6.40
C ARG A 145 3.58 5.51 7.13
N SER A 146 4.25 6.65 7.15
CA SER A 146 5.49 6.83 7.91
C SER A 146 5.39 8.02 8.85
N GLN A 147 5.92 7.88 10.07
CA GLN A 147 6.08 8.99 11.01
C GLN A 147 7.50 9.57 11.00
N GLY A 148 8.48 8.81 10.53
CA GLY A 148 9.88 9.17 10.55
C GLY A 148 10.45 9.41 9.15
N GLU A 149 11.74 9.12 8.99
CA GLU A 149 12.42 9.27 7.70
C GLU A 149 11.84 8.28 6.68
N THR A 150 11.60 8.75 5.47
CA THR A 150 11.01 7.96 4.39
C THR A 150 11.84 8.12 3.12
N THR A 151 12.30 7.02 2.55
CA THR A 151 13.03 6.99 1.28
C THR A 151 12.31 6.07 0.30
N LEU A 152 11.98 6.59 -0.87
CA LEU A 152 11.25 5.87 -1.92
C LEU A 152 12.07 5.83 -3.20
N GLU A 153 12.32 4.64 -3.72
CA GLU A 153 13.02 4.40 -4.97
C GLU A 153 12.26 3.34 -5.79
N ASN A 154 11.97 3.65 -7.05
CA ASN A 154 11.21 2.80 -7.97
C ASN A 154 9.92 2.21 -7.35
N THR A 155 9.28 2.96 -6.45
CA THR A 155 8.11 2.50 -5.70
C THR A 155 6.84 2.64 -6.53
N THR A 156 5.97 1.63 -6.45
CA THR A 156 4.61 1.67 -7.00
C THR A 156 3.59 1.57 -5.87
N LEU A 157 2.59 2.45 -5.87
CA LEU A 157 1.45 2.38 -4.96
C LEU A 157 0.17 2.02 -5.71
N VAL A 158 -0.74 1.31 -5.05
CA VAL A 158 -2.08 1.09 -5.61
C VAL A 158 -2.94 2.33 -5.37
N LEU A 159 -2.96 2.86 -4.15
CA LEU A 159 -3.71 4.06 -3.85
C LEU A 159 -2.97 5.32 -4.31
N PRO A 160 -3.70 6.35 -4.78
CA PRO A 160 -3.14 7.62 -5.20
C PRO A 160 -2.76 8.54 -4.03
N GLN A 161 -2.59 7.98 -2.83
CA GLN A 161 -2.34 8.73 -1.61
C GLN A 161 -1.56 7.90 -0.58
N ALA A 162 -0.60 8.53 0.08
CA ALA A 162 0.15 8.01 1.22
C ALA A 162 0.44 9.13 2.25
N ILE A 163 0.86 8.74 3.47
CA ILE A 163 1.17 9.65 4.57
C ILE A 163 2.65 9.56 4.94
N ALA A 164 3.34 10.69 4.99
CA ALA A 164 4.76 10.79 5.38
C ALA A 164 4.95 11.96 6.36
N GLU A 165 4.76 11.75 7.67
CA GLU A 165 4.82 12.85 8.67
C GLU A 165 6.26 13.34 8.94
N GLY A 166 7.28 12.55 8.59
CA GLY A 166 8.69 12.91 8.72
C GLY A 166 9.35 13.30 7.38
N PRO A 167 10.69 13.46 7.36
CA PRO A 167 11.42 13.78 6.12
C PRO A 167 11.15 12.72 5.04
N LEU A 168 10.84 13.19 3.82
CA LEU A 168 10.56 12.34 2.67
C LEU A 168 11.57 12.62 1.55
N GLU A 169 12.25 11.57 1.12
CA GLU A 169 13.13 11.56 -0.05
C GLU A 169 12.51 10.70 -1.15
N LEU A 170 12.29 11.32 -2.31
CA LEU A 170 11.87 10.62 -3.53
C LEU A 170 13.09 10.49 -4.44
N THR A 171 13.74 9.33 -4.42
CA THR A 171 14.85 9.03 -5.34
C THR A 171 14.34 8.98 -6.78
N THR A 172 13.11 8.49 -6.96
CA THR A 172 12.35 8.54 -8.21
C THR A 172 10.90 8.93 -7.92
N PRO A 173 10.14 9.38 -8.93
CA PRO A 173 8.68 9.50 -8.81
C PRO A 173 8.04 8.17 -8.42
N VAL A 174 6.91 8.24 -7.70
CA VAL A 174 6.14 7.08 -7.24
C VAL A 174 5.02 6.80 -8.23
N ALA A 175 5.01 5.61 -8.84
CA ALA A 175 3.94 5.23 -9.78
C ALA A 175 2.65 4.87 -9.03
N VAL A 176 1.48 5.13 -9.64
CA VAL A 176 0.17 4.82 -9.06
C VAL A 176 -0.61 3.87 -9.97
N ALA A 177 -0.72 2.61 -9.56
CA ALA A 177 -1.36 1.55 -10.34
C ALA A 177 -2.88 1.54 -10.26
N GLY A 178 -3.49 1.89 -9.12
CA GLY A 178 -4.93 1.71 -8.87
C GLY A 178 -5.84 2.65 -9.67
N LEU A 179 -5.28 3.68 -10.29
CA LEU A 179 -5.99 4.56 -11.22
C LEU A 179 -6.02 3.99 -12.65
N GLY A 180 -5.21 2.99 -12.96
CA GLY A 180 -4.96 2.59 -14.34
C GLY A 180 -4.28 3.71 -15.14
N GLN A 181 -4.51 3.73 -16.45
CA GLN A 181 -3.98 4.74 -17.36
C GLN A 181 -4.94 5.93 -17.42
N ILE A 182 -4.84 6.85 -16.46
CA ILE A 182 -5.57 8.13 -16.49
C ILE A 182 -4.58 9.22 -16.92
N GLU A 183 -5.00 10.11 -17.81
CA GLU A 183 -4.29 11.36 -18.10
C GLU A 183 -4.43 12.28 -16.87
N VAL A 184 -3.46 12.20 -15.96
CA VAL A 184 -3.35 13.10 -14.80
C VAL A 184 -2.42 14.29 -15.10
N ASP A 185 -1.86 14.34 -16.32
CA ASP A 185 -0.99 15.39 -16.82
C ASP A 185 -1.63 16.10 -18.02
N ASP A 186 -1.71 17.44 -18.00
CA ASP A 186 -2.07 18.28 -19.15
C ASP A 186 -1.00 18.23 -20.29
N ALA A 187 0.03 17.38 -20.16
CA ALA A 187 1.24 17.39 -21.00
C ALA A 187 1.23 16.38 -22.17
N GLY A 188 0.11 15.71 -22.48
CA GLY A 188 0.00 14.87 -23.68
C GLY A 188 1.00 13.72 -23.73
N GLY A 189 1.30 13.11 -22.57
CA GLY A 189 2.13 11.91 -22.48
C GLY A 189 1.46 10.71 -23.16
N PRO A 190 2.22 9.68 -23.57
CA PRO A 190 1.65 8.49 -24.18
C PRO A 190 0.69 7.79 -23.20
N ALA A 191 -0.50 7.44 -23.68
CA ALA A 191 -1.61 6.82 -22.94
C ALA A 191 -1.30 5.46 -22.26
N GLU A 192 -0.03 5.05 -22.20
CA GLU A 192 0.41 3.74 -21.72
C GLU A 192 1.13 3.78 -20.36
N ARG A 193 1.47 4.95 -19.81
CA ARG A 193 2.21 5.08 -18.54
C ARG A 193 1.26 5.25 -17.36
N LEU A 194 1.61 4.62 -16.23
CA LEU A 194 0.92 4.86 -14.96
C LEU A 194 1.16 6.32 -14.51
N PRO A 195 0.16 6.97 -13.89
CA PRO A 195 0.38 8.29 -13.30
C PRO A 195 1.42 8.22 -12.19
N GLU A 196 2.19 9.29 -12.03
CA GLU A 196 3.29 9.37 -11.07
C GLU A 196 3.10 10.53 -10.09
N MET A 197 3.48 10.28 -8.83
CA MET A 197 3.56 11.28 -7.76
C MET A 197 5.02 11.71 -7.57
N GLY A 198 5.28 13.01 -7.68
CA GLY A 198 6.57 13.64 -7.45
C GLY A 198 6.54 14.69 -6.33
N ALA A 199 7.54 15.57 -6.32
CA ALA A 199 7.64 16.63 -5.32
C ALA A 199 6.47 17.63 -5.37
N ASP A 200 5.86 17.84 -6.55
CA ASP A 200 4.70 18.73 -6.73
C ASP A 200 3.39 18.13 -6.18
N ASP A 201 3.39 16.84 -5.86
CA ASP A 201 2.25 16.10 -5.29
C ASP A 201 2.31 16.01 -3.75
N LEU A 202 3.23 16.77 -3.13
CA LEU A 202 3.33 16.90 -1.69
C LEU A 202 2.36 17.96 -1.18
N TYR A 203 1.48 17.55 -0.28
CA TYR A 203 0.45 18.40 0.31
C TYR A 203 0.53 18.34 1.84
N GLU A 204 0.66 19.49 2.49
CA GLU A 204 0.67 19.59 3.96
C GLU A 204 -0.66 20.11 4.48
N GLN A 205 -1.25 19.39 5.44
CA GLN A 205 -2.44 19.82 6.15
C GLN A 205 -2.36 19.41 7.63
N ASP A 206 -2.61 20.37 8.52
CA ASP A 206 -2.62 20.16 9.97
C ASP A 206 -1.34 19.49 10.52
N GLY A 207 -0.18 19.78 9.90
CA GLY A 207 1.11 19.21 10.27
C GLY A 207 1.33 17.77 9.81
N THR A 208 0.45 17.24 8.95
CA THR A 208 0.61 15.95 8.27
C THR A 208 0.94 16.20 6.81
N THR A 209 2.02 15.58 6.32
CA THR A 209 2.39 15.63 4.91
C THR A 209 1.83 14.40 4.20
N TYR A 210 1.16 14.66 3.09
CA TYR A 210 0.56 13.67 2.21
C TYR A 210 1.30 13.69 0.88
N LEU A 211 1.62 12.51 0.35
CA LEU A 211 2.00 12.34 -1.05
C LEU A 211 0.75 11.88 -1.79
N THR A 212 0.17 12.72 -2.65
CA THR A 212 -1.17 12.44 -3.20
C THR A 212 -1.45 13.08 -4.55
N LEU A 213 -2.08 12.33 -5.46
CA LEU A 213 -2.62 12.85 -6.71
C LEU A 213 -3.99 13.53 -6.55
N ALA A 214 -4.60 13.50 -5.36
CA ALA A 214 -5.95 14.00 -5.16
C ALA A 214 -6.18 15.44 -5.69
N PRO A 215 -5.27 16.41 -5.49
CA PRO A 215 -5.44 17.76 -6.05
C PRO A 215 -5.51 17.80 -7.58
N ARG A 216 -4.67 17.00 -8.26
CA ARG A 216 -4.63 16.90 -9.73
C ARG A 216 -5.85 16.17 -10.29
N ILE A 217 -6.26 15.08 -9.64
CA ILE A 217 -7.44 14.29 -10.04
C ILE A 217 -8.73 15.10 -9.84
N LEU A 218 -8.84 15.80 -8.71
CA LEU A 218 -10.02 16.57 -8.37
C LEU A 218 -10.05 17.95 -9.00
N ASN A 219 -8.96 18.36 -9.69
CA ASN A 219 -8.65 19.67 -10.26
C ASN A 219 -9.67 20.75 -9.88
N LEU A 220 -9.68 21.08 -8.58
CA LEU A 220 -10.69 21.95 -8.00
C LEU A 220 -10.53 23.37 -8.53
N GLU A 221 -9.31 23.78 -8.92
CA GLU A 221 -9.05 25.06 -9.56
C GLU A 221 -9.70 25.14 -10.94
N LYS A 222 -9.53 24.13 -11.81
CA LYS A 222 -10.23 24.07 -13.11
C LYS A 222 -11.74 23.95 -12.96
N ILE A 223 -12.22 23.26 -11.93
CA ILE A 223 -13.65 23.21 -11.61
C ILE A 223 -14.14 24.56 -11.10
N THR A 224 -13.35 25.27 -10.29
CA THR A 224 -13.71 26.59 -9.74
C THR A 224 -13.66 27.66 -10.82
N GLU A 225 -12.62 27.71 -11.65
CA GLU A 225 -12.51 28.59 -12.81
C GLU A 225 -13.67 28.36 -13.77
N ARG A 226 -14.03 27.10 -14.04
CA ARG A 226 -15.19 26.77 -14.87
C ARG A 226 -16.52 27.13 -14.21
N LEU A 227 -16.63 27.07 -12.88
CA LEU A 227 -17.81 27.51 -12.15
C LEU A 227 -17.93 29.04 -12.14
N GLU A 228 -16.82 29.77 -12.02
CA GLU A 228 -16.75 31.23 -12.14
C GLU A 228 -17.11 31.68 -13.56
N GLU A 229 -16.57 31.04 -14.59
CA GLU A 229 -16.96 31.28 -15.99
C GLU A 229 -18.45 30.99 -16.22
N LEU A 230 -18.99 29.93 -15.60
CA LEU A 230 -20.40 29.57 -15.69
C LEU A 230 -21.29 30.63 -15.00
N GLU A 231 -20.87 31.12 -13.83
CA GLU A 231 -21.57 32.15 -13.08
C GLU A 231 -21.61 33.48 -13.86
N ASP A 232 -20.47 33.91 -14.42
CA ASP A 232 -20.37 35.11 -15.23
C ASP A 232 -21.25 35.03 -16.49
N ALA A 233 -21.28 33.87 -17.15
CA ALA A 233 -22.13 33.64 -18.32
C ALA A 233 -23.63 33.65 -17.98
N VAL A 234 -24.03 33.07 -16.85
CA VAL A 234 -25.43 33.14 -16.36
C VAL A 234 -25.82 34.58 -16.04
N MET A 235 -24.96 35.33 -15.35
CA MET A 235 -25.22 36.73 -15.00
C MET A 235 -25.34 37.62 -16.24
N ALA A 236 -24.49 37.43 -17.25
CA ALA A 236 -24.57 38.15 -18.51
C ALA A 236 -25.89 37.89 -19.27
N ALA A 237 -26.36 36.64 -19.30
CA ALA A 237 -27.64 36.29 -19.92
C ALA A 237 -28.84 36.92 -19.20
N VAL A 238 -28.81 36.96 -17.86
CA VAL A 238 -29.87 37.59 -17.05
C VAL A 238 -29.89 39.11 -17.25
N ASP A 239 -28.72 39.77 -17.26
CA ASP A 239 -28.63 41.21 -17.47
C ASP A 239 -29.12 41.64 -18.86
N ASP A 240 -28.83 40.85 -19.91
CA ASP A 240 -29.32 41.11 -21.28
C ASP A 240 -30.86 41.01 -21.40
N THR A 241 -31.52 40.21 -20.56
CA THR A 241 -33.00 40.09 -20.54
C THR A 241 -33.69 41.20 -19.75
N SER A 242 -32.96 42.00 -18.97
CA SER A 242 -33.53 43.05 -18.11
C SER A 242 -33.81 44.38 -18.82
N GLY A 243 -33.38 44.52 -20.08
CA GLY A 243 -33.46 45.76 -20.86
C GLY A 243 -34.57 45.83 -21.93
N ASP A 244 -35.26 44.73 -22.24
CA ASP A 244 -36.28 44.69 -23.29
C ASP A 244 -37.50 43.87 -22.84
N ASP A 245 -38.61 44.56 -22.59
CA ASP A 245 -39.87 44.08 -21.98
C ASP A 245 -40.67 43.11 -22.91
N GLY A 246 -40.01 42.13 -23.53
CA GLY A 246 -40.70 41.20 -24.45
C GLY A 246 -39.92 40.02 -25.02
N THR A 247 -38.67 39.77 -24.63
CA THR A 247 -37.90 38.64 -25.19
C THR A 247 -37.88 37.47 -24.20
N GLU A 248 -38.74 36.46 -24.43
CA GLU A 248 -38.68 35.19 -23.67
C GLU A 248 -37.46 34.38 -24.16
N MET A 249 -36.46 34.20 -23.27
CA MET A 249 -35.30 33.34 -23.52
C MET A 249 -35.68 31.88 -23.24
N SER A 250 -35.50 30.98 -24.21
CA SER A 250 -35.81 29.56 -24.02
C SER A 250 -34.68 28.81 -23.32
N VAL A 251 -34.98 27.64 -22.74
CA VAL A 251 -33.97 26.77 -22.11
C VAL A 251 -32.90 26.37 -23.13
N ASP A 252 -33.27 26.17 -24.39
CA ASP A 252 -32.33 25.81 -25.46
C ASP A 252 -31.39 26.97 -25.81
N ASP A 253 -31.85 28.23 -25.73
CA ASP A 253 -31.00 29.41 -25.96
C ASP A 253 -29.92 29.53 -24.88
N VAL A 254 -30.31 29.29 -23.62
CA VAL A 254 -29.39 29.28 -22.48
C VAL A 254 -28.37 28.14 -22.62
N LEU A 255 -28.81 26.92 -22.93
CA LEU A 255 -27.93 25.76 -23.09
C LEU A 255 -26.97 25.89 -24.29
N SER A 256 -27.39 26.57 -25.36
CA SER A 256 -26.54 26.83 -26.53
C SER A 256 -25.39 27.80 -26.24
N LEU A 257 -25.53 28.69 -25.26
CA LEU A 257 -24.43 29.56 -24.79
C LEU A 257 -23.37 28.79 -23.98
N PHE A 258 -23.73 27.63 -23.43
CA PHE A 258 -22.84 26.79 -22.63
C PHE A 258 -22.14 25.67 -23.40
N ASP A 259 -22.36 25.55 -24.72
CA ASP A 259 -21.82 24.50 -25.59
C ASP A 259 -22.11 23.07 -25.06
N ILE A 260 -23.24 22.91 -24.36
CA ILE A 260 -23.71 21.62 -23.82
C ILE A 260 -24.65 21.00 -24.85
N ASP A 261 -24.15 20.02 -25.63
CA ASP A 261 -24.97 19.30 -26.61
C ASP A 261 -25.81 18.22 -25.90
N LEU A 262 -27.10 18.49 -25.68
CA LEU A 262 -28.07 17.50 -25.19
C LEU A 262 -28.46 16.53 -26.31
N ARG A 263 -27.53 15.66 -26.70
CA ARG A 263 -27.83 14.51 -27.57
C ARG A 263 -27.12 13.26 -27.08
N ASP A 264 -27.77 12.55 -26.17
CA ASP A 264 -27.94 11.10 -26.30
C ASP A 264 -29.06 10.62 -25.36
N GLY A 265 -30.29 10.80 -25.83
CA GLY A 265 -31.50 10.21 -25.28
C GLY A 265 -32.20 9.39 -26.35
N THR A 266 -31.54 8.38 -26.92
CA THR A 266 -32.21 7.39 -27.76
C THR A 266 -33.30 6.70 -26.95
N THR A 267 -34.56 7.01 -27.27
CA THR A 267 -35.72 6.22 -26.86
C THR A 267 -35.74 4.94 -27.69
N PRO A 268 -35.86 3.74 -27.10
CA PRO A 268 -36.08 2.54 -27.87
C PRO A 268 -37.56 2.45 -28.28
N ASP A 269 -37.80 2.19 -29.56
CA ASP A 269 -39.05 1.65 -30.10
C ASP A 269 -38.77 0.23 -30.63
#